data_AF-A0A366H7D7-F1
#
_entry.id   AF-A0A366H7D7-F1
#
_cell.length_a   1.000
_cell.length_b   1.000
_cell.length_c   1.000
_cell.angle_alpha   90.00
_cell.angle_beta   90.00
_cell.angle_gamma   90.00
#
_symmetry.space_group_name_H-M   'P 1'
#
loop_
_entity.id
_entity.type
_entity.pdbx_description
1 polymer ?
#
loop_
_entity_poly.entity_id
_entity_poly.type
_entity_poly.pdbx_seq_one_letter_code
_entity_poly.pdbx_strand_id
1 'polypeptide(L)'
;MKLCLFTVLLCVATAPGAEDHFTADDRRIMQYLKSLSDDDLGKKGRGVRLSDDKVVLEGHTLLHRLAVPSHRAHIYVLREGSLAMGMPEAYAWVEPGGKSFPIPDVPAGERGEAAYMQREVYTYADVVPGIGLVEISCPTERWIKSLLPPADAAKWGIESMATIEDPDGYSNVRDEKGDVIATVKAGEKFLAVKPFPASTHWEVWLPDGTTGLIHASRVRLLPQEPLMKMNFTPCVAHWKQAAAQREAEHRAAGLQPHPHDYYPTLLLASTGDIAALSRVFAGQFEDAAEADYQRNAWRVLHLAGDARMAEMLKAQPPQNNDDDNVGAMLTDEWTTAPISDGKKYLERHFPLTYAALFSK
;
A
#
# COMPACT_ATOMS: atom_id res chain seq x y z
N MET A 1 -30.51 -47.89 38.39
CA MET A 1 -30.05 -46.68 37.67
C MET A 1 -28.62 -46.93 37.18
N LYS A 2 -28.44 -47.25 35.90
CA LYS A 2 -27.14 -47.31 35.21
C LYS A 2 -27.19 -46.25 34.12
N LEU A 3 -26.37 -45.22 34.22
CA LEU A 3 -26.22 -44.19 33.20
C LEU A 3 -25.21 -44.71 32.16
N CYS A 4 -25.64 -44.88 30.91
CA CYS A 4 -24.75 -45.14 29.77
C CYS A 4 -24.20 -43.80 29.25
N LEU A 5 -22.88 -43.73 29.15
CA LEU A 5 -22.12 -42.67 28.53
C LEU A 5 -22.15 -42.90 27.01
N PHE A 6 -22.77 -42.00 26.23
CA PHE A 6 -22.67 -42.00 24.77
C PHE A 6 -21.51 -41.07 24.38
N THR A 7 -20.39 -41.67 23.97
CA THR A 7 -19.31 -40.97 23.26
C THR A 7 -19.73 -40.82 21.81
N VAL A 8 -19.99 -39.59 21.36
CA VAL A 8 -20.16 -39.27 19.94
C VAL A 8 -18.76 -39.14 19.33
N LEU A 9 -18.34 -40.15 18.58
CA LEU A 9 -17.17 -40.08 17.71
C LEU A 9 -17.61 -39.38 16.41
N LEU A 10 -17.22 -38.12 16.21
CA LEU A 10 -17.29 -37.49 14.89
C LEU A 10 -16.11 -38.02 14.06
N CYS A 11 -16.37 -38.97 13.17
CA CYS A 11 -15.47 -39.28 12.06
C CYS A 11 -15.67 -38.22 10.98
N VAL A 12 -14.74 -37.26 10.90
CA VAL A 12 -14.58 -36.41 9.71
C VAL A 12 -13.94 -37.29 8.63
N ALA A 13 -14.72 -37.64 7.61
CA ALA A 13 -14.18 -38.26 6.41
C ALA A 13 -13.43 -37.19 5.61
N THR A 14 -12.10 -37.21 5.64
CA THR A 14 -11.26 -36.40 4.76
C THR A 14 -11.32 -37.01 3.36
N ALA A 15 -11.76 -36.22 2.37
CA ALA A 15 -11.66 -36.62 0.97
C ALA A 15 -10.17 -36.60 0.56
N PRO A 16 -9.59 -37.74 0.13
CA PRO A 16 -8.19 -37.78 -0.27
C PRO A 16 -8.08 -37.21 -1.69
N GLY A 17 -7.69 -35.94 -1.81
CA GLY A 17 -7.42 -35.33 -3.12
C GLY A 17 -7.32 -33.82 -3.13
N ALA A 18 -7.91 -33.10 -2.17
CA ALA A 18 -7.87 -31.63 -2.15
C ALA A 18 -6.60 -31.08 -1.45
N GLU A 19 -6.14 -31.73 -0.36
CA GLU A 19 -5.01 -31.23 0.45
C GLU A 19 -3.65 -31.21 -0.30
N ASP A 20 -3.45 -32.09 -1.28
CA ASP A 20 -2.15 -32.21 -1.99
C ASP A 20 -1.92 -31.14 -3.07
N HIS A 21 -2.99 -30.63 -3.70
CA HIS A 21 -2.88 -29.65 -4.78
C HIS A 21 -2.47 -28.27 -4.24
N PHE A 22 -3.03 -27.85 -3.11
CA PHE A 22 -2.79 -26.50 -2.60
C PHE A 22 -1.40 -26.32 -2.01
N THR A 23 -0.88 -27.35 -1.34
CA THR A 23 0.52 -27.34 -0.91
C THR A 23 1.48 -27.28 -2.09
N ALA A 24 1.09 -27.73 -3.30
CA ALA A 24 1.94 -27.67 -4.48
C ALA A 24 2.05 -26.25 -5.04
N ASP A 25 0.95 -25.49 -5.10
CA ASP A 25 0.97 -24.11 -5.61
C ASP A 25 1.69 -23.15 -4.65
N ASP A 26 1.46 -23.29 -3.34
CA ASP A 26 2.25 -22.56 -2.32
C ASP A 26 3.74 -22.86 -2.49
N ARG A 27 4.13 -24.13 -2.69
CA ARG A 27 5.53 -24.50 -2.94
C ARG A 27 6.09 -23.86 -4.21
N ARG A 28 5.31 -23.76 -5.29
CA ARG A 28 5.75 -23.08 -6.52
C ARG A 28 5.97 -21.59 -6.29
N ILE A 29 5.05 -20.92 -5.60
CA ILE A 29 5.19 -19.49 -5.28
C ILE A 29 6.38 -19.26 -4.35
N MET A 30 6.51 -20.03 -3.27
CA MET A 30 7.67 -19.96 -2.37
C MET A 30 8.99 -20.20 -3.11
N GLN A 31 9.05 -21.15 -4.05
CA GLN A 31 10.24 -21.38 -4.87
C GLN A 31 10.54 -20.19 -5.79
N TYR A 32 9.52 -19.63 -6.44
CA TYR A 32 9.66 -18.43 -7.24
C TYR A 32 10.19 -17.25 -6.41
N LEU A 33 9.56 -16.96 -5.27
CA LEU A 33 10.01 -15.90 -4.35
C LEU A 33 11.44 -16.17 -3.84
N LYS A 34 11.78 -17.40 -3.47
CA LYS A 34 13.16 -17.79 -3.09
C LYS A 34 14.18 -17.59 -4.22
N SER A 35 13.76 -17.63 -5.48
CA SER A 35 14.64 -17.40 -6.64
C SER A 35 14.94 -15.92 -6.89
N LEU A 36 14.12 -15.01 -6.35
CA LEU A 36 14.34 -13.57 -6.45
C LEU A 36 15.54 -13.15 -5.59
N SER A 37 16.30 -12.22 -6.14
CA SER A 37 17.55 -11.68 -5.59
C SER A 37 17.45 -10.17 -5.36
N ASP A 38 18.48 -9.57 -4.75
CA ASP A 38 18.53 -8.13 -4.53
C ASP A 38 18.60 -7.35 -5.86
N ASP A 39 19.07 -7.99 -6.94
CA ASP A 39 19.07 -7.42 -8.29
C ASP A 39 17.64 -7.30 -8.87
N ASP A 40 16.65 -7.99 -8.30
CA ASP A 40 15.26 -7.96 -8.74
C ASP A 40 14.44 -6.85 -8.03
N LEU A 41 15.02 -6.18 -7.03
CA LEU A 41 14.35 -5.08 -6.31
C LEU A 41 13.98 -3.94 -7.28
N GLY A 42 12.74 -3.47 -7.17
CA GLY A 42 12.18 -2.41 -8.01
C GLY A 42 11.85 -2.85 -9.45
N LYS A 43 11.98 -4.15 -9.77
CA LYS A 43 11.64 -4.70 -11.09
C LYS A 43 10.34 -5.50 -11.04
N LYS A 44 9.64 -5.51 -12.17
CA LYS A 44 8.46 -6.36 -12.36
C LYS A 44 8.86 -7.82 -12.50
N GLY A 45 8.23 -8.67 -11.69
CA GLY A 45 8.35 -10.10 -11.73
C GLY A 45 7.67 -10.70 -12.96
N ARG A 46 8.19 -11.86 -13.40
CA ARG A 46 7.61 -12.64 -14.50
C ARG A 46 6.41 -13.47 -14.05
N GLY A 47 6.15 -13.52 -12.74
CA GLY A 47 5.13 -14.35 -12.13
C GLY A 47 5.49 -15.83 -12.12
N VAL A 48 4.56 -16.62 -11.58
CA VAL A 48 4.67 -18.07 -11.44
C VAL A 48 3.37 -18.72 -11.89
N ARG A 49 3.48 -19.81 -12.66
CA ARG A 49 2.33 -20.56 -13.14
C ARG A 49 1.89 -21.61 -12.12
N LEU A 50 0.63 -21.54 -11.72
CA LEU A 50 -0.02 -22.45 -10.78
C LEU A 50 -0.49 -23.74 -11.47
N SER A 51 -1.08 -24.64 -10.70
CA SER A 51 -1.52 -25.96 -11.18
C SER A 51 -2.74 -25.89 -12.11
N ASP A 52 -3.50 -24.79 -12.04
CA ASP A 52 -4.65 -24.47 -12.91
C ASP A 52 -4.26 -23.63 -14.15
N ASP A 53 -2.97 -23.56 -14.48
CA ASP A 53 -2.37 -22.72 -15.52
C ASP A 53 -2.49 -21.20 -15.33
N LYS A 54 -3.09 -20.72 -14.22
CA LYS A 54 -3.10 -19.30 -13.88
C LYS A 54 -1.68 -18.82 -13.57
N VAL A 55 -1.33 -17.63 -14.05
CA VAL A 55 -0.09 -16.96 -13.67
C VAL A 55 -0.40 -15.96 -12.56
N VAL A 56 0.29 -16.08 -11.44
CA VAL A 56 0.20 -15.14 -10.30
C VAL A 56 1.51 -14.39 -10.12
N LEU A 57 1.46 -13.22 -9.46
CA LEU A 57 2.60 -12.32 -9.25
C LEU A 57 3.24 -11.77 -10.55
N GLU A 58 2.62 -11.98 -11.70
CA GLU A 58 3.08 -11.38 -12.95
C GLU A 58 2.84 -9.86 -12.87
N GLY A 59 3.83 -9.08 -13.32
CA GLY A 59 3.74 -7.62 -13.33
C GLY A 59 3.85 -6.97 -11.95
N HIS A 60 3.96 -7.75 -10.88
CA HIS A 60 4.20 -7.24 -9.53
C HIS A 60 5.64 -6.78 -9.39
N THR A 61 5.84 -5.60 -8.81
CA THR A 61 7.17 -5.07 -8.54
C THR A 61 7.66 -5.61 -7.19
N LEU A 62 8.82 -6.29 -7.16
CA LEU A 62 9.42 -6.73 -5.90
C LEU A 62 9.90 -5.50 -5.13
N LEU A 63 9.26 -5.21 -4.00
CA LEU A 63 9.67 -4.13 -3.12
C LEU A 63 10.68 -4.63 -2.10
N HIS A 64 10.41 -5.76 -1.42
CA HIS A 64 11.27 -6.26 -0.33
C HIS A 64 11.46 -7.76 -0.40
N ARG A 65 12.60 -8.17 0.12
CA ARG A 65 12.87 -9.53 0.55
C ARG A 65 13.49 -9.47 1.93
N LEU A 66 12.84 -10.08 2.90
CA LEU A 66 13.26 -10.08 4.28
C LEU A 66 13.38 -11.51 4.78
N ALA A 67 14.61 -11.90 5.08
CA ALA A 67 14.85 -13.05 5.94
C ALA A 67 14.76 -12.56 7.39
N VAL A 68 13.99 -13.27 8.22
CA VAL A 68 13.88 -13.02 9.66
C VAL A 68 14.46 -14.22 10.39
N PRO A 69 15.80 -14.32 10.57
CA PRO A 69 16.44 -15.52 11.10
C PRO A 69 15.96 -15.89 12.50
N SER A 70 15.63 -14.90 13.34
CA SER A 70 15.08 -15.09 14.69
C SER A 70 13.75 -15.86 14.69
N HIS A 71 13.00 -15.79 13.59
CA HIS A 71 11.74 -16.51 13.37
C HIS A 71 11.89 -17.70 12.42
N ARG A 72 13.04 -17.85 11.74
CA ARG A 72 13.21 -18.73 10.56
C ARG A 72 12.12 -18.46 9.52
N ALA A 73 11.83 -17.18 9.32
CA ALA A 73 10.77 -16.72 8.43
C ALA A 73 11.34 -16.02 7.20
N HIS A 74 10.51 -16.00 6.17
CA HIS A 74 10.74 -15.30 4.92
C HIS A 74 9.54 -14.42 4.63
N ILE A 75 9.79 -13.17 4.26
CA ILE A 75 8.76 -12.20 3.92
C ILE A 75 9.19 -11.51 2.62
N TYR A 76 8.27 -11.45 1.67
CA TYR A 76 8.47 -10.78 0.40
C TYR A 76 7.38 -9.74 0.27
N VAL A 77 7.74 -8.49 0.04
CA VAL A 77 6.74 -7.45 -0.21
C VAL A 77 6.78 -7.10 -1.68
N LEU A 78 5.64 -7.20 -2.32
CA LEU A 78 5.45 -6.90 -3.72
C LEU A 78 4.42 -5.78 -3.87
N ARG A 79 4.43 -5.06 -4.98
CA ARG A 79 3.41 -4.06 -5.31
C ARG A 79 2.76 -4.43 -6.62
N GLU A 80 1.43 -4.57 -6.62
CA GLU A 80 0.66 -4.64 -7.86
C GLU A 80 0.46 -3.23 -8.42
N GLY A 81 0.54 -3.05 -9.74
CA GLY A 81 0.23 -1.76 -10.39
C GLY A 81 1.46 -0.88 -10.64
N SER A 82 1.32 0.43 -10.41
CA SER A 82 2.38 1.43 -10.62
C SER A 82 2.95 1.94 -9.30
N LEU A 83 4.15 2.53 -9.29
CA LEU A 83 4.74 3.11 -8.07
C LEU A 83 3.79 4.10 -7.37
N ALA A 84 3.08 4.93 -8.14
CA ALA A 84 2.21 5.98 -7.60
C ALA A 84 0.88 5.44 -7.03
N MET A 85 0.36 4.34 -7.58
CA MET A 85 -1.02 3.87 -7.33
C MET A 85 -1.10 2.48 -6.69
N GLY A 86 -0.06 1.67 -6.83
CA GLY A 86 -0.04 0.28 -6.43
C GLY A 86 -0.02 0.07 -4.93
N MET A 87 -0.66 -1.00 -4.50
CA MET A 87 -0.73 -1.41 -3.09
C MET A 87 0.36 -2.45 -2.82
N PRO A 88 1.17 -2.27 -1.78
CA PRO A 88 2.07 -3.33 -1.36
C PRO A 88 1.26 -4.48 -0.74
N GLU A 89 1.73 -5.70 -0.97
CA GLU A 89 1.25 -6.95 -0.39
C GLU A 89 2.46 -7.73 0.12
N ALA A 90 2.33 -8.39 1.26
CA ALA A 90 3.38 -9.22 1.82
C ALA A 90 3.05 -10.70 1.67
N TYR A 91 4.02 -11.47 1.21
CA TYR A 91 3.98 -12.92 1.05
C TYR A 91 4.97 -13.51 2.03
N ALA A 92 4.47 -14.23 3.02
CA ALA A 92 5.27 -14.64 4.16
C ALA A 92 5.06 -16.09 4.55
N TRP A 93 6.12 -16.73 5.06
CA TRP A 93 6.03 -18.05 5.67
C TRP A 93 7.09 -18.24 6.75
N VAL A 94 6.80 -19.16 7.69
CA VAL A 94 7.73 -19.60 8.73
C VAL A 94 8.12 -21.05 8.48
N GLU A 95 9.42 -21.32 8.37
CA GLU A 95 9.95 -22.66 8.17
C GLU A 95 9.67 -23.58 9.39
N PRO A 96 9.56 -24.92 9.20
CA PRO A 96 9.33 -25.85 10.31
C PRO A 96 10.35 -25.70 11.45
N GLY A 97 9.85 -25.54 12.67
CA GLY A 97 10.66 -25.26 13.87
C GLY A 97 11.12 -23.81 14.00
N GLY A 98 10.53 -22.89 13.24
CA GLY A 98 10.62 -21.44 13.45
C GLY A 98 9.71 -20.94 14.58
N LYS A 99 9.63 -19.61 14.73
CA LYS A 99 8.74 -18.94 15.69
C LYS A 99 7.68 -18.15 14.92
N SER A 100 6.44 -18.15 15.40
CA SER A 100 5.40 -17.32 14.80
C SER A 100 5.72 -15.84 14.92
N PHE A 101 5.10 -15.01 14.08
CA PHE A 101 5.15 -13.55 14.20
C PHE A 101 3.78 -12.96 13.84
N PRO A 102 3.41 -11.80 14.41
CA PRO A 102 2.09 -11.22 14.21
C PRO A 102 1.90 -10.70 12.78
N ILE A 103 0.67 -10.83 12.27
CA ILE A 103 0.19 -10.13 11.07
C ILE A 103 -0.01 -8.64 11.44
N PRO A 104 0.20 -7.67 10.52
CA PRO A 104 0.00 -6.26 10.83
C PRO A 104 -1.43 -5.99 11.28
N ASP A 105 -1.58 -5.07 12.24
CA ASP A 105 -2.88 -4.49 12.52
C ASP A 105 -3.37 -3.78 11.25
N VAL A 106 -4.59 -4.09 10.85
CA VAL A 106 -5.22 -3.48 9.68
C VAL A 106 -5.89 -2.17 10.11
N PRO A 107 -5.92 -1.12 9.28
CA PRO A 107 -6.61 0.12 9.62
C PRO A 107 -8.03 -0.11 10.14
N ALA A 108 -8.50 0.78 11.03
CA ALA A 108 -9.88 0.72 11.53
C ALA A 108 -10.87 0.73 10.35
N GLY A 109 -11.90 -0.13 10.43
CA GLY A 109 -12.89 -0.33 9.36
C GLY A 109 -12.60 -1.53 8.45
N GLU A 110 -11.33 -1.86 8.21
CA GLU A 110 -10.97 -3.01 7.37
C GLU A 110 -11.04 -4.33 8.16
N ARG A 111 -11.59 -5.37 7.54
CA ARG A 111 -11.45 -6.73 8.10
C ARG A 111 -9.98 -7.12 7.93
N GLY A 112 -9.35 -7.55 9.01
CA GLY A 112 -8.02 -8.13 8.96
C GLY A 112 -8.01 -9.41 8.14
N GLU A 113 -7.81 -9.28 6.83
CA GLU A 113 -7.76 -10.41 5.93
C GLU A 113 -6.30 -10.76 5.65
N ALA A 114 -5.78 -11.72 6.41
CA ALA A 114 -4.71 -12.57 5.92
C ALA A 114 -5.38 -13.71 5.15
N ALA A 115 -5.04 -13.82 3.87
CA ALA A 115 -5.55 -14.88 3.04
C ALA A 115 -4.45 -15.93 2.87
N TYR A 116 -4.84 -17.20 2.90
CA TYR A 116 -4.07 -18.15 2.10
C TYR A 116 -4.42 -17.87 0.65
N MET A 117 -3.49 -18.14 -0.27
CA MET A 117 -3.70 -18.03 -1.72
C MET A 117 -4.96 -18.79 -2.22
N GLN A 118 -5.54 -19.64 -1.38
CA GLN A 118 -6.80 -20.36 -1.56
C GLN A 118 -8.07 -19.50 -1.39
N ARG A 119 -7.96 -18.18 -1.11
CA ARG A 119 -9.09 -17.28 -0.81
C ARG A 119 -9.94 -17.71 0.40
N GLU A 120 -9.43 -18.63 1.21
CA GLU A 120 -9.94 -18.86 2.55
C GLU A 120 -9.39 -17.72 3.42
N VAL A 121 -10.26 -16.77 3.73
CA VAL A 121 -9.96 -15.64 4.62
C VAL A 121 -9.94 -16.19 6.04
N TYR A 122 -8.75 -16.22 6.64
CA TYR A 122 -8.61 -16.53 8.05
C TYR A 122 -8.07 -15.30 8.76
N THR A 123 -8.77 -14.85 9.80
CA THR A 123 -8.28 -13.81 10.71
C THR A 123 -7.27 -14.42 11.68
N TYR A 124 -6.12 -14.89 11.19
CA TYR A 124 -5.04 -15.34 12.07
C TYR A 124 -4.36 -14.12 12.69
N ALA A 125 -4.05 -14.19 13.98
CA ALA A 125 -3.22 -13.17 14.63
C ALA A 125 -1.75 -13.23 14.18
N ASP A 126 -1.29 -14.42 13.78
CA ASP A 126 0.11 -14.72 13.52
C ASP A 126 0.31 -15.55 12.24
N VAL A 127 1.45 -15.35 11.58
CA VAL A 127 2.03 -16.34 10.65
C VAL A 127 2.76 -17.40 11.47
N VAL A 128 2.27 -18.64 11.44
CA VAL A 128 2.80 -19.75 12.25
C VAL A 128 3.73 -20.70 11.45
N PRO A 129 4.58 -21.51 12.12
CA PRO A 129 5.45 -22.47 11.44
C PRO A 129 4.71 -23.58 10.68
N GLY A 130 5.13 -23.85 9.45
CA GLY A 130 4.76 -25.07 8.71
C GLY A 130 3.38 -25.10 8.06
N ILE A 131 2.61 -24.01 8.13
CA ILE A 131 1.26 -23.89 7.53
C ILE A 131 1.27 -23.55 6.04
N GLY A 132 2.40 -23.08 5.50
CA GLY A 132 2.50 -22.68 4.08
C GLY A 132 2.68 -21.18 3.91
N LEU A 133 2.29 -20.70 2.73
CA LEU A 133 2.42 -19.30 2.33
C LEU A 133 1.21 -18.49 2.78
N VAL A 134 1.45 -17.37 3.44
CA VAL A 134 0.42 -16.42 3.86
C VAL A 134 0.57 -15.14 3.03
N GLU A 135 -0.53 -14.70 2.44
CA GLU A 135 -0.68 -13.40 1.81
C GLU A 135 -1.24 -12.42 2.84
N ILE A 136 -0.56 -11.30 3.01
CA ILE A 136 -0.82 -10.28 4.01
C ILE A 136 -1.07 -8.98 3.25
N SER A 137 -2.32 -8.53 3.33
CA SER A 137 -2.73 -7.22 2.84
C SER A 137 -2.13 -6.12 3.69
N CYS A 138 -1.88 -4.96 3.08
CA CYS A 138 -1.52 -3.73 3.77
C CYS A 138 -0.29 -3.81 4.72
N PRO A 139 0.85 -4.39 4.30
CA PRO A 139 2.05 -4.41 5.14
C PRO A 139 2.55 -2.98 5.38
N THR A 140 2.52 -2.53 6.63
CA THR A 140 3.04 -1.22 7.03
C THR A 140 4.54 -1.27 7.27
N GLU A 141 5.21 -0.12 7.15
CA GLU A 141 6.63 0.01 7.47
C GLU A 141 6.88 -0.27 8.94
N ARG A 142 5.99 0.21 9.82
CA ARG A 142 6.01 -0.10 11.25
C ARG A 142 5.99 -1.60 11.52
N TRP A 143 5.11 -2.34 10.86
CA TRP A 143 5.04 -3.79 11.00
C TRP A 143 6.35 -4.46 10.55
N ILE A 144 6.87 -4.11 9.38
CA ILE A 144 8.12 -4.69 8.86
C ILE A 144 9.30 -4.38 9.82
N LYS A 145 9.38 -3.14 10.32
CA LYS A 145 10.38 -2.72 11.31
C LYS A 145 10.28 -3.53 12.61
N SER A 146 9.08 -3.88 13.05
CA SER A 146 8.86 -4.66 14.27
C SER A 146 9.45 -6.09 14.19
N LEU A 147 9.61 -6.61 12.98
CA LEU A 147 10.17 -7.94 12.72
C LEU A 147 11.70 -7.93 12.59
N LEU A 148 12.32 -6.76 12.60
CA LEU A 148 13.75 -6.57 12.40
C LEU A 148 14.50 -6.27 13.71
N PRO A 149 15.79 -6.63 13.83
CA PRO A 149 16.64 -6.11 14.89
C PRO A 149 16.66 -4.57 14.89
N PRO A 150 16.71 -3.89 16.06
CA PRO A 150 16.64 -2.42 16.13
C PRO A 150 17.65 -1.68 15.25
N ALA A 151 18.88 -2.22 15.12
CA ALA A 151 19.92 -1.63 14.28
C ALA A 151 19.59 -1.68 12.78
N ASP A 152 18.80 -2.66 12.34
CA ASP A 152 18.37 -2.80 10.95
C ASP A 152 17.07 -2.03 10.69
N ALA A 153 16.14 -2.05 11.66
CA ALA A 153 14.93 -1.24 11.63
C ALA A 153 15.23 0.26 11.55
N ALA A 154 16.30 0.75 12.21
CA ALA A 154 16.73 2.14 12.15
C ALA A 154 17.26 2.58 10.76
N LYS A 155 17.51 1.65 9.84
CA LYS A 155 18.01 1.96 8.47
C LYS A 155 16.87 2.20 7.46
N TRP A 156 15.62 1.98 7.88
CA TRP A 156 14.38 2.02 7.08
C TRP A 156 13.59 3.31 7.31
N GLY A 157 12.80 3.72 6.30
CA GLY A 157 11.79 4.78 6.44
C GLY A 157 12.36 6.15 6.72
N ILE A 158 13.27 6.60 5.86
CA ILE A 158 13.70 7.99 5.91
C ILE A 158 13.29 8.59 4.57
N GLU A 159 12.00 8.88 4.44
CA GLU A 159 11.60 9.89 3.50
C GLU A 159 12.35 11.18 3.86
N SER A 160 13.02 11.78 2.88
CA SER A 160 13.89 12.90 3.10
C SER A 160 13.93 13.76 1.86
N MET A 161 14.06 15.06 2.05
CA MET A 161 14.45 15.90 0.94
C MET A 161 15.80 15.45 0.40
N ALA A 162 15.97 15.53 -0.90
CA ALA A 162 17.19 15.13 -1.57
C ALA A 162 17.44 16.00 -2.80
N THR A 163 18.69 15.99 -3.25
CA THR A 163 19.12 16.46 -4.56
C THR A 163 19.89 15.35 -5.24
N ILE A 164 20.19 15.51 -6.53
CA ILE A 164 21.14 14.61 -7.18
C ILE A 164 22.60 15.01 -6.92
N GLU A 165 23.47 14.03 -6.96
CA GLU A 165 24.92 14.15 -7.03
C GLU A 165 25.41 13.28 -8.19
N ASP A 166 25.23 13.79 -9.40
CA ASP A 166 25.59 13.14 -10.66
C ASP A 166 26.70 13.95 -11.35
N PRO A 167 27.85 13.36 -11.73
CA PRO A 167 28.90 14.05 -12.48
C PRO A 167 28.41 14.67 -13.79
N ASP A 168 27.36 14.12 -14.39
CA ASP A 168 26.77 14.64 -15.63
C ASP A 168 25.91 15.90 -15.38
N GLY A 169 25.69 16.28 -14.11
CA GLY A 169 24.87 17.42 -13.70
C GLY A 169 23.37 17.20 -13.79
N TYR A 170 22.93 16.00 -14.19
CA TYR A 170 21.53 15.57 -14.21
C TYR A 170 21.44 14.06 -13.97
N SER A 171 20.27 13.58 -13.56
CA SER A 171 19.98 12.15 -13.47
C SER A 171 18.59 11.85 -14.02
N ASN A 172 18.42 10.64 -14.55
CA ASN A 172 17.16 10.22 -15.14
C ASN A 172 16.26 9.61 -14.07
N VAL A 173 15.02 10.07 -14.02
CA VAL A 173 13.93 9.41 -13.29
C VAL A 173 13.33 8.39 -14.22
N ARG A 174 13.27 7.15 -13.77
CA ARG A 174 12.77 6.03 -14.55
C ARG A 174 11.51 5.45 -13.96
N ASP A 175 10.64 4.90 -14.79
CA ASP A 175 9.54 4.07 -14.32
C ASP A 175 10.00 2.63 -13.98
N GLU A 176 9.07 1.77 -13.61
CA GLU A 176 9.33 0.36 -13.27
C GLU A 176 9.79 -0.50 -14.45
N LYS A 177 9.61 -0.01 -15.69
CA LYS A 177 10.13 -0.67 -16.91
C LYS A 177 11.56 -0.21 -17.22
N GLY A 178 12.05 0.79 -16.50
CA GLY A 178 13.33 1.44 -16.75
C GLY A 178 13.26 2.53 -17.80
N ASP A 179 12.07 2.91 -18.29
CA ASP A 179 11.89 3.98 -19.26
C ASP A 179 12.10 5.34 -18.58
N VAL A 180 12.78 6.27 -19.25
CA VAL A 180 12.99 7.62 -18.71
C VAL A 180 11.69 8.41 -18.80
N ILE A 181 11.16 8.82 -17.65
CA ILE A 181 9.91 9.58 -17.54
C ILE A 181 10.12 11.04 -17.12
N ALA A 182 11.27 11.35 -16.52
CA ALA A 182 11.68 12.72 -16.22
C ALA A 182 13.21 12.81 -16.05
N THR A 183 13.71 14.04 -15.93
CA THR A 183 15.11 14.33 -15.64
C THR A 183 15.17 15.31 -14.48
N VAL A 184 16.05 15.06 -13.51
CA VAL A 184 16.33 15.97 -12.41
C VAL A 184 17.72 16.55 -12.62
N LYS A 185 17.88 17.87 -12.47
CA LYS A 185 19.17 18.58 -12.58
C LYS A 185 19.82 18.77 -11.22
N ALA A 186 21.12 19.01 -11.21
CA ALA A 186 21.85 19.31 -10.00
C ALA A 186 21.24 20.51 -9.25
N GLY A 187 21.00 20.33 -7.95
CA GLY A 187 20.35 21.34 -7.10
C GLY A 187 18.82 21.34 -7.12
N GLU A 188 18.17 20.67 -8.07
CA GLU A 188 16.72 20.44 -8.00
C GLU A 188 16.40 19.49 -6.84
N LYS A 189 15.42 19.89 -6.04
CA LYS A 189 15.02 19.19 -4.83
C LYS A 189 13.82 18.30 -5.09
N PHE A 190 13.84 17.11 -4.50
CA PHE A 190 12.76 16.14 -4.56
C PHE A 190 12.67 15.42 -3.22
N LEU A 191 11.54 14.75 -2.98
CA LEU A 191 11.42 13.82 -1.87
C LEU A 191 11.99 12.48 -2.32
N ALA A 192 13.01 11.99 -1.63
CA ALA A 192 13.53 10.65 -1.80
C ALA A 192 12.97 9.77 -0.68
N VAL A 193 12.38 8.65 -1.06
CA VAL A 193 11.95 7.61 -0.15
C VAL A 193 12.97 6.52 -0.31
N LYS A 194 13.88 6.42 0.66
CA LYS A 194 14.82 5.30 0.69
C LYS A 194 13.98 4.05 0.85
N PRO A 195 13.92 3.16 -0.16
CA PRO A 195 13.08 2.00 -0.07
C PRO A 195 13.73 1.10 0.99
N PHE A 196 14.90 0.53 0.70
CA PHE A 196 15.51 -0.50 1.56
C PHE A 196 17.03 -0.34 1.65
N PRO A 197 17.67 -0.87 2.71
CA PRO A 197 19.13 -0.84 2.85
C PRO A 197 19.89 -1.45 1.67
N ALA A 198 19.30 -2.45 0.99
CA ALA A 198 19.89 -3.12 -0.17
C ALA A 198 19.39 -2.58 -1.53
N SER A 199 18.41 -1.67 -1.54
CA SER A 199 17.87 -1.16 -2.81
C SER A 199 18.88 -0.27 -3.50
N THR A 200 19.22 -0.62 -4.74
CA THR A 200 20.08 0.19 -5.61
C THR A 200 19.34 1.35 -6.25
N HIS A 201 18.01 1.37 -6.20
CA HIS A 201 17.17 2.44 -6.72
C HIS A 201 16.26 2.97 -5.63
N TRP A 202 16.07 4.28 -5.58
CA TRP A 202 15.21 4.95 -4.62
C TRP A 202 13.99 5.52 -5.32
N GLU A 203 12.84 5.39 -4.66
CA GLU A 203 11.61 6.04 -5.10
C GLU A 203 11.76 7.54 -4.87
N VAL A 204 11.47 8.33 -5.89
CA VAL A 204 11.57 9.78 -5.85
C VAL A 204 10.24 10.41 -6.26
N TRP A 205 9.87 11.47 -5.55
CA TRP A 205 8.68 12.25 -5.79
C TRP A 205 9.09 13.68 -6.11
N LEU A 206 8.82 14.08 -7.35
CA LEU A 206 9.19 15.39 -7.87
C LEU A 206 8.12 16.46 -7.53
N PRO A 207 8.49 17.76 -7.51
CA PRO A 207 7.54 18.86 -7.26
C PRO A 207 6.33 18.94 -8.19
N ASP A 208 6.44 18.44 -9.41
CA ASP A 208 5.36 18.38 -10.39
C ASP A 208 4.40 17.19 -10.17
N GLY A 209 4.70 16.32 -9.21
CA GLY A 209 3.95 15.10 -8.90
C GLY A 209 4.42 13.87 -9.67
N THR A 210 5.44 14.00 -10.52
CA THR A 210 6.07 12.84 -11.16
C THR A 210 6.72 11.97 -10.09
N THR A 211 6.46 10.66 -10.16
CA THR A 211 7.03 9.66 -9.26
C THR A 211 7.78 8.62 -10.07
N GLY A 212 8.97 8.24 -9.63
CA GLY A 212 9.76 7.21 -10.30
C GLY A 212 10.96 6.77 -9.49
N LEU A 213 11.96 6.22 -10.16
CA LEU A 213 13.15 5.62 -9.56
C LEU A 213 14.42 6.36 -10.02
N ILE A 214 15.32 6.64 -9.08
CA ILE A 214 16.70 7.08 -9.36
C ILE A 214 17.67 6.11 -8.70
N HIS A 215 18.79 5.80 -9.34
CA HIS A 215 19.83 4.97 -8.72
C HIS A 215 20.39 5.66 -7.46
N ALA A 216 20.45 4.93 -6.34
CA ALA A 216 20.81 5.42 -5.02
C ALA A 216 22.17 6.16 -4.99
N SER A 217 23.14 5.70 -5.79
CA SER A 217 24.46 6.35 -5.89
C SER A 217 24.41 7.78 -6.45
N ARG A 218 23.27 8.20 -7.00
CA ARG A 218 23.06 9.55 -7.54
C ARG A 218 22.29 10.43 -6.59
N VAL A 219 21.80 9.92 -5.45
CA VAL A 219 20.95 10.66 -4.53
C VAL A 219 21.76 11.14 -3.33
N ARG A 220 21.68 12.44 -3.07
CA ARG A 220 22.23 13.06 -1.87
C ARG A 220 21.09 13.50 -0.95
N LEU A 221 21.06 12.91 0.24
CA LEU A 221 20.06 13.21 1.27
C LEU A 221 20.29 14.56 1.93
N LEU A 222 19.17 15.21 2.29
CA LEU A 222 19.10 16.48 3.01
C LEU A 222 18.18 16.31 4.24
N PRO A 223 18.58 15.52 5.24
CA PRO A 223 17.70 15.14 6.36
C PRO A 223 17.29 16.31 7.27
N GLN A 224 18.00 17.44 7.19
CA GLN A 224 17.68 18.64 7.95
C GLN A 224 16.66 19.53 7.23
N GLU A 225 16.40 19.30 5.95
CA GLU A 225 15.42 20.07 5.21
C GLU A 225 14.00 19.53 5.45
N PRO A 226 13.02 20.43 5.64
CA PRO A 226 11.64 20.02 5.80
C PRO A 226 11.12 19.36 4.52
N LEU A 227 10.33 18.28 4.67
CA LEU A 227 9.66 17.63 3.54
C LEU A 227 8.84 18.65 2.73
N MET A 228 8.93 18.57 1.40
CA MET A 228 8.11 19.35 0.48
C MET A 228 6.64 18.95 0.57
N LYS A 229 5.75 19.85 0.13
CA LYS A 229 4.35 19.51 -0.10
C LYS A 229 4.26 18.62 -1.34
N MET A 230 3.63 17.46 -1.20
CA MET A 230 3.37 16.54 -2.29
C MET A 230 2.41 17.16 -3.33
N ASN A 231 2.56 16.72 -4.58
CA ASN A 231 1.71 17.13 -5.68
C ASN A 231 1.10 15.89 -6.34
N PHE A 232 -0.23 15.85 -6.43
CA PHE A 232 -0.97 14.73 -7.01
C PHE A 232 -1.73 15.12 -8.28
N THR A 233 -1.36 16.24 -8.92
CA THR A 233 -1.97 16.69 -10.19
C THR A 233 -2.02 15.58 -11.26
N PRO A 234 -0.97 14.74 -11.42
CA PRO A 234 -1.03 13.63 -12.37
C PRO A 234 -2.17 12.61 -12.11
N CYS A 235 -2.62 12.45 -10.87
CA CYS A 235 -3.71 11.52 -10.53
C CYS A 235 -5.05 11.93 -11.18
N VAL A 236 -5.26 13.23 -11.45
CA VAL A 236 -6.50 13.72 -12.08
C VAL A 236 -6.70 13.12 -13.47
N ALA A 237 -5.62 12.94 -14.25
CA ALA A 237 -5.71 12.32 -15.57
C ALA A 237 -6.13 10.85 -15.47
N HIS A 238 -5.58 10.12 -14.50
CA HIS A 238 -5.96 8.73 -14.23
C HIS A 238 -7.43 8.62 -13.80
N TRP A 239 -7.90 9.46 -12.88
CA TRP A 239 -9.31 9.45 -12.46
C TRP A 239 -10.27 9.80 -13.59
N LYS A 240 -9.90 10.71 -14.51
CA LYS A 240 -10.68 11.00 -15.72
C LYS A 240 -10.80 9.77 -16.62
N GLN A 241 -9.71 9.06 -16.84
CA GLN A 241 -9.71 7.84 -17.65
C GLN A 241 -10.58 6.75 -17.00
N ALA A 242 -10.44 6.54 -15.69
CA ALA A 242 -11.22 5.55 -14.96
C ALA A 242 -12.72 5.90 -14.92
N ALA A 243 -13.07 7.18 -14.74
CA ALA A 243 -14.46 7.65 -14.84
C ALA A 243 -15.05 7.38 -16.24
N ALA A 244 -14.32 7.70 -17.31
CA ALA A 244 -14.78 7.47 -18.68
C ALA A 244 -14.93 5.98 -19.01
N GLN A 245 -14.02 5.14 -18.51
CA GLN A 245 -14.13 3.69 -18.65
C GLN A 245 -15.39 3.17 -17.97
N ARG A 246 -15.62 3.57 -16.71
CA ARG A 246 -16.81 3.13 -15.96
C ARG A 246 -18.11 3.58 -16.60
N GLU A 247 -18.16 4.80 -17.13
CA GLU A 247 -19.31 5.29 -17.88
C GLU A 247 -19.59 4.42 -19.11
N ALA A 248 -18.54 4.01 -19.84
CA ALA A 248 -18.67 3.13 -20.99
C ALA A 248 -19.18 1.73 -20.59
N GLU A 249 -18.71 1.19 -19.45
CA GLU A 249 -19.17 -0.08 -18.89
C GLU A 249 -20.65 -0.03 -18.49
N HIS A 250 -21.07 1.02 -17.77
CA HIS A 250 -22.48 1.24 -17.42
C HIS A 250 -23.35 1.31 -18.68
N ARG A 251 -22.92 2.08 -19.70
CA ARG A 251 -23.64 2.19 -20.97
C ARG A 251 -23.75 0.85 -21.69
N ALA A 252 -22.69 0.05 -21.69
CA ALA A 252 -22.70 -1.29 -22.28
C ALA A 252 -23.65 -2.25 -21.53
N ALA A 253 -23.79 -2.08 -20.22
CA ALA A 253 -24.73 -2.83 -19.37
C ALA A 253 -26.17 -2.29 -19.40
N GLY A 254 -26.45 -1.20 -20.13
CA GLY A 254 -27.77 -0.55 -20.12
C GLY A 254 -28.11 0.15 -18.81
N LEU A 255 -27.11 0.41 -17.96
CA LEU A 255 -27.23 1.13 -16.70
C LEU A 255 -26.94 2.63 -16.90
N GLN A 256 -27.56 3.46 -16.07
CA GLN A 256 -27.22 4.88 -15.99
C GLN A 256 -26.09 5.10 -14.98
N PRO A 257 -25.11 5.98 -15.25
CA PRO A 257 -24.12 6.40 -14.26
C PRO A 257 -24.79 6.96 -13.01
N HIS A 258 -24.33 6.55 -11.84
CA HIS A 258 -24.84 7.11 -10.60
C HIS A 258 -24.17 8.48 -10.38
N PRO A 259 -24.89 9.53 -9.94
CA PRO A 259 -24.27 10.81 -9.56
C PRO A 259 -23.31 10.71 -8.37
N HIS A 260 -23.11 9.51 -7.84
CA HIS A 260 -22.27 9.20 -6.69
C HIS A 260 -21.22 8.14 -6.99
N ASP A 261 -21.01 7.84 -8.27
CA ASP A 261 -19.91 6.99 -8.71
C ASP A 261 -18.58 7.56 -8.19
N TYR A 262 -17.66 6.67 -7.83
CA TYR A 262 -16.44 7.00 -7.11
C TYR A 262 -15.54 7.99 -7.86
N TYR A 263 -15.11 7.68 -9.08
CA TYR A 263 -14.18 8.52 -9.84
C TYR A 263 -14.75 9.90 -10.19
N PRO A 264 -16.02 10.05 -10.64
CA PRO A 264 -16.65 11.36 -10.78
C PRO A 264 -16.64 12.18 -9.48
N THR A 265 -16.88 11.53 -8.33
CA THR A 265 -16.85 12.18 -7.02
C THR A 265 -15.44 12.66 -6.66
N LEU A 266 -14.40 11.84 -6.89
CA LEU A 266 -13.00 12.25 -6.70
C LEU A 266 -12.63 13.47 -7.54
N LEU A 267 -13.09 13.53 -8.79
CA LEU A 267 -12.84 14.67 -9.67
C LEU A 267 -13.47 15.96 -9.14
N LEU A 268 -14.73 15.92 -8.68
CA LEU A 268 -15.39 17.07 -8.07
C LEU A 268 -14.69 17.49 -6.77
N ALA A 269 -14.39 16.53 -5.89
CA ALA A 269 -13.73 16.78 -4.62
C ALA A 269 -12.34 17.41 -4.83
N SER A 270 -11.60 16.98 -5.87
CA SER A 270 -10.29 17.53 -6.22
C SER A 270 -10.31 19.02 -6.60
N THR A 271 -11.49 19.56 -6.96
CA THR A 271 -11.69 20.99 -7.23
C THR A 271 -12.14 21.80 -6.01
N GLY A 272 -12.31 21.13 -4.86
CA GLY A 272 -12.78 21.74 -3.63
C GLY A 272 -14.29 21.81 -3.47
N ASP A 273 -15.07 21.02 -4.24
CA ASP A 273 -16.51 20.89 -4.02
C ASP A 273 -16.77 20.27 -2.64
N ILE A 274 -17.49 21.00 -1.78
CA ILE A 274 -17.65 20.66 -0.36
C ILE A 274 -18.46 19.38 -0.18
N ALA A 275 -19.50 19.18 -0.98
CA ALA A 275 -20.36 17.99 -0.87
C ALA A 275 -19.59 16.74 -1.35
N ALA A 276 -18.84 16.84 -2.44
CA ALA A 276 -17.98 15.78 -2.91
C ALA A 276 -16.86 15.47 -1.93
N LEU A 277 -16.23 16.49 -1.33
CA LEU A 277 -15.24 16.31 -0.26
C LEU A 277 -15.84 15.54 0.92
N SER A 278 -16.97 16.00 1.47
CA SER A 278 -17.62 15.35 2.60
C SER A 278 -17.91 13.87 2.30
N ARG A 279 -18.35 13.56 1.07
CA ARG A 279 -18.59 12.18 0.62
C ARG A 279 -17.32 11.35 0.51
N VAL A 280 -16.25 11.87 -0.10
CA VAL A 280 -14.95 11.18 -0.19
C VAL A 280 -14.46 10.78 1.19
N PHE A 281 -14.56 11.68 2.15
CA PHE A 281 -14.08 11.47 3.52
C PHE A 281 -15.04 10.67 4.40
N ALA A 282 -16.27 10.41 3.94
CA ALA A 282 -17.21 9.49 4.57
C ALA A 282 -17.03 8.03 4.10
N GLY A 283 -16.25 7.77 3.04
CA GLY A 283 -15.97 6.42 2.55
C GLY A 283 -17.16 5.66 1.96
N GLN A 284 -18.28 6.34 1.66
CA GLN A 284 -19.54 5.71 1.23
C GLN A 284 -19.60 5.50 -0.29
N PHE A 285 -18.82 4.54 -0.79
CA PHE A 285 -18.83 4.11 -2.19
C PHE A 285 -19.06 2.61 -2.28
N GLU A 286 -20.14 2.21 -2.96
CA GLU A 286 -20.43 0.79 -3.24
C GLU A 286 -19.58 0.27 -4.41
N ASP A 287 -18.94 1.18 -5.14
CA ASP A 287 -18.36 0.95 -6.44
C ASP A 287 -16.82 0.97 -6.40
N ALA A 288 -16.22 1.17 -5.23
CA ALA A 288 -14.77 1.22 -5.01
C ALA A 288 -14.34 0.32 -3.84
N ALA A 289 -13.13 -0.23 -3.93
CA ALA A 289 -12.51 -0.94 -2.81
C ALA A 289 -12.16 0.04 -1.69
N GLU A 290 -12.25 -0.41 -0.44
CA GLU A 290 -12.04 0.44 0.73
C GLU A 290 -10.62 1.02 0.77
N ALA A 291 -9.60 0.18 0.56
CA ALA A 291 -8.21 0.57 0.54
C ALA A 291 -7.88 1.65 -0.53
N ASP A 292 -8.63 1.69 -1.65
CA ASP A 292 -8.47 2.72 -2.67
C ASP A 292 -9.01 4.08 -2.21
N TYR A 293 -10.07 4.11 -1.41
CA TYR A 293 -10.68 5.36 -0.94
C TYR A 293 -9.74 6.15 -0.03
N GLN A 294 -9.10 5.49 0.95
CA GLN A 294 -8.28 6.19 1.94
C GLN A 294 -7.10 6.92 1.29
N ARG A 295 -6.38 6.24 0.38
CA ARG A 295 -5.27 6.86 -0.36
C ARG A 295 -5.74 7.96 -1.30
N ASN A 296 -6.88 7.81 -1.96
CA ASN A 296 -7.43 8.88 -2.78
C ASN A 296 -7.93 10.06 -1.95
N ALA A 297 -8.37 9.87 -0.70
CA ALA A 297 -8.70 10.96 0.22
C ALA A 297 -7.45 11.81 0.54
N TRP A 298 -6.29 11.18 0.78
CA TRP A 298 -5.02 11.90 0.92
C TRP A 298 -4.67 12.75 -0.31
N ARG A 299 -4.85 12.18 -1.51
CA ARG A 299 -4.61 12.90 -2.78
C ARG A 299 -5.60 14.05 -2.98
N VAL A 300 -6.87 13.83 -2.67
CA VAL A 300 -7.94 14.84 -2.74
C VAL A 300 -7.64 16.01 -1.79
N LEU A 301 -7.18 15.75 -0.57
CA LEU A 301 -6.74 16.81 0.35
C LEU A 301 -5.71 17.74 -0.31
N HIS A 302 -4.71 17.17 -0.99
CA HIS A 302 -3.65 17.94 -1.64
C HIS A 302 -4.17 18.78 -2.81
N LEU A 303 -5.10 18.23 -3.58
CA LEU A 303 -5.68 18.87 -4.77
C LEU A 303 -6.70 19.96 -4.40
N ALA A 304 -7.62 19.66 -3.48
CA ALA A 304 -8.65 20.58 -3.00
C ALA A 304 -8.04 21.75 -2.19
N GLY A 305 -6.96 21.46 -1.47
CA GLY A 305 -6.23 22.44 -0.68
C GLY A 305 -6.77 22.63 0.73
N ASP A 306 -5.92 23.23 1.57
CA ASP A 306 -6.11 23.35 3.02
C ASP A 306 -7.39 24.12 3.41
N ALA A 307 -7.65 25.25 2.76
CA ALA A 307 -8.81 26.08 3.10
C ALA A 307 -10.13 25.36 2.83
N ARG A 308 -10.24 24.64 1.71
CA ARG A 308 -11.46 23.91 1.34
C ARG A 308 -11.70 22.69 2.21
N MET A 309 -10.64 21.97 2.54
CA MET A 309 -10.75 20.87 3.49
C MET A 309 -11.19 21.37 4.88
N ALA A 310 -10.55 22.43 5.38
CA ALA A 310 -10.91 23.01 6.68
C ALA A 310 -12.35 23.57 6.70
N GLU A 311 -12.83 24.11 5.57
CA GLU A 311 -14.22 24.54 5.40
C GLU A 311 -15.18 23.34 5.45
N MET A 312 -14.89 22.27 4.70
CA MET A 312 -15.70 21.04 4.72
C MET A 312 -15.80 20.46 6.13
N LEU A 313 -14.68 20.34 6.85
CA LEU A 313 -14.67 19.82 8.23
C LEU A 313 -15.52 20.65 9.21
N LYS A 314 -15.70 21.95 8.95
CA LYS A 314 -16.53 22.84 9.78
C LYS A 314 -17.99 22.83 9.38
N ALA A 315 -18.26 22.86 8.07
CA ALA A 315 -19.60 23.05 7.52
C ALA A 315 -20.37 21.74 7.33
N GLN A 316 -19.66 20.68 6.91
CA GLN A 316 -20.22 19.37 6.58
C GLN A 316 -19.24 18.27 7.05
N PRO A 317 -18.98 18.17 8.37
CA PRO A 317 -18.11 17.14 8.91
C PRO A 317 -18.60 15.75 8.45
N PRO A 318 -17.69 14.86 8.02
CA PRO A 318 -18.07 13.52 7.61
C PRO A 318 -18.79 12.79 8.74
N GLN A 319 -19.90 12.13 8.42
CA GLN A 319 -20.65 11.31 9.36
C GLN A 319 -20.00 9.94 9.47
N ASN A 320 -18.94 9.85 10.28
CA ASN A 320 -18.23 8.60 10.49
C ASN A 320 -18.70 7.96 11.81
N ASN A 321 -18.64 6.63 11.91
CA ASN A 321 -18.85 5.92 13.17
C ASN A 321 -17.69 6.26 14.13
N ASP A 322 -17.92 6.22 15.44
CA ASP A 322 -17.07 6.84 16.49
C ASP A 322 -15.57 6.45 16.48
N ASP A 323 -15.16 5.39 15.77
CA ASP A 323 -13.76 4.93 15.67
C ASP A 323 -13.02 5.39 14.39
N ASP A 324 -13.73 5.86 13.35
CA ASP A 324 -13.15 6.19 12.02
C ASP A 324 -13.10 7.70 11.76
N ASN A 325 -12.56 8.49 12.69
CA ASN A 325 -12.49 9.94 12.45
C ASN A 325 -11.46 10.29 11.35
N VAL A 326 -11.75 11.31 10.55
CA VAL A 326 -10.87 11.80 9.46
C VAL A 326 -9.45 12.10 9.93
N GLY A 327 -9.28 12.48 11.20
CA GLY A 327 -7.96 12.70 11.80
C GLY A 327 -7.13 11.43 11.85
N ALA A 328 -7.71 10.29 12.29
CA ALA A 328 -7.06 8.99 12.31
C ALA A 328 -6.64 8.59 10.89
N MET A 329 -7.56 8.61 9.93
CA MET A 329 -7.29 8.29 8.53
C MET A 329 -6.15 9.16 7.95
N LEU A 330 -6.19 10.48 8.12
CA LEU A 330 -5.16 11.38 7.57
C LEU A 330 -3.83 11.38 8.35
N THR A 331 -3.71 10.58 9.40
CA THR A 331 -2.46 10.36 10.14
C THR A 331 -2.00 8.91 10.09
N ASP A 332 -2.79 8.05 9.43
CA ASP A 332 -2.47 6.66 9.24
C ASP A 332 -1.42 6.49 8.14
N GLU A 333 -0.43 5.67 8.43
CA GLU A 333 0.76 5.46 7.59
C GLU A 333 0.38 4.90 6.21
N TRP A 334 -0.66 4.07 6.14
CA TRP A 334 -1.18 3.51 4.90
C TRP A 334 -1.73 4.59 3.97
N THR A 335 -2.47 5.52 4.58
CA THR A 335 -3.11 6.63 3.87
C THR A 335 -2.07 7.65 3.41
N THR A 336 -1.09 7.97 4.25
CA THR A 336 -0.16 9.08 4.01
C THR A 336 1.12 8.70 3.28
N ALA A 337 1.33 7.42 2.96
CA ALA A 337 2.50 6.94 2.24
C ALA A 337 2.83 7.82 1.01
N PRO A 338 4.09 8.26 0.84
CA PRO A 338 5.28 7.82 1.58
C PRO A 338 5.60 8.63 2.85
N ILE A 339 4.70 9.49 3.32
CA ILE A 339 4.91 10.30 4.52
C ILE A 339 4.66 9.44 5.75
N SER A 340 5.69 9.23 6.56
CA SER A 340 5.63 8.37 7.76
C SER A 340 4.95 9.07 8.95
N ASP A 341 5.09 10.40 9.05
CA ASP A 341 4.48 11.22 10.09
C ASP A 341 3.43 12.16 9.48
N GLY A 342 2.29 11.58 9.13
CA GLY A 342 1.15 12.29 8.55
C GLY A 342 0.70 13.48 9.40
N LYS A 343 0.74 13.33 10.74
CA LYS A 343 0.35 14.39 11.67
C LYS A 343 1.26 15.62 11.58
N LYS A 344 2.59 15.46 11.67
CA LYS A 344 3.54 16.58 11.52
C LYS A 344 3.49 17.18 10.12
N TYR A 345 3.26 16.34 9.10
CA TYR A 345 3.15 16.81 7.74
C TYR A 345 1.90 17.70 7.54
N LEU A 346 0.74 17.30 8.08
CA LEU A 346 -0.47 18.11 8.10
C LEU A 346 -0.26 19.44 8.82
N GLU A 347 0.35 19.42 10.00
CA GLU A 347 0.65 20.63 10.78
C GLU A 347 1.43 21.65 9.95
N ARG A 348 2.38 21.18 9.14
CA ARG A 348 3.24 22.03 8.30
C ARG A 348 2.54 22.54 7.04
N HIS A 349 1.88 21.66 6.27
CA HIS A 349 1.44 21.95 4.90
C HIS A 349 -0.05 22.21 4.76
N PHE A 350 -0.82 21.89 5.80
CA PHE A 350 -2.27 22.03 5.88
C PHE A 350 -2.70 22.53 7.28
N PRO A 351 -2.18 23.69 7.74
CA PRO A 351 -2.38 24.16 9.11
C PRO A 351 -3.86 24.43 9.46
N LEU A 352 -4.71 24.83 8.50
CA LEU A 352 -6.13 25.06 8.76
C LEU A 352 -6.88 23.74 8.99
N THR A 353 -6.58 22.74 8.17
CA THR A 353 -7.10 21.37 8.29
C THR A 353 -6.62 20.73 9.58
N TYR A 354 -5.32 20.86 9.88
CA TYR A 354 -4.73 20.38 11.13
C TYR A 354 -5.45 20.99 12.34
N ALA A 355 -5.66 22.30 12.36
CA ALA A 355 -6.37 22.98 13.44
C ALA A 355 -7.82 22.49 13.58
N ALA A 356 -8.52 22.26 12.46
CA ALA A 356 -9.89 21.75 12.46
C ALA A 356 -9.99 20.32 13.02
N LEU A 357 -8.96 19.49 12.82
CA LEU A 357 -8.94 18.10 13.26
C LEU A 357 -8.45 17.94 14.71
N PHE A 358 -7.41 18.69 15.12
CA PHE A 358 -6.65 18.37 16.34
C PHE A 358 -6.61 19.46 17.40
N SER A 359 -6.96 20.71 17.09
CA SER A 359 -6.84 21.84 18.02
C SER A 359 -8.14 22.14 18.79
N LYS A 360 -8.79 21.11 19.34
CA LYS A 360 -10.00 21.26 20.16
C LYS A 360 -9.70 21.79 21.55
#